data_AF-A0A925IDS1-F1
#
_entry.id   AF-A0A925IDS1-F1
#
_cell.length_a   1.000
_cell.length_b   1.000
_cell.length_c   1.000
_cell.angle_alpha   90.00
_cell.angle_beta   90.00
_cell.angle_gamma   90.00
#
_symmetry.space_group_name_H-M   'P 1'
#
loop_
_entity.id
_entity.type
_entity.pdbx_description
1 polymer ?
#
loop_
_entity_poly.entity_id
_entity_poly.type
_entity_poly.pdbx_seq_one_letter_code
_entity_poly.pdbx_strand_id
1 'polypeptide(L)'
;MKQLTFLVVVLIILVGGGLLTSQFSTSDASLLPVIKQTDNPSGSVSEVVPWKAEQFFLLVGFVLVNMIGIGATLALIFWVLDRGVKNAKATTSSSVAPPKATATVIEET
;
A
#
# COMPACT_ATOMS: atom_id res chain seq x y z
N MET A 1 9.15 -61.52 -42.19
CA MET A 1 10.28 -60.57 -42.32
C MET A 1 9.83 -59.12 -42.51
N LYS A 2 8.97 -58.79 -43.49
CA LYS A 2 8.51 -57.40 -43.75
C LYS A 2 7.87 -56.69 -42.53
N GLN A 3 7.04 -57.41 -41.77
CA GLN A 3 6.39 -56.90 -40.55
C GLN A 3 7.41 -56.63 -39.42
N LEU A 4 8.47 -57.43 -39.33
CA LEU A 4 9.51 -57.29 -38.32
C LEU A 4 10.45 -56.12 -38.66
N THR A 5 10.79 -55.94 -39.93
CA THR A 5 11.55 -54.76 -40.41
C THR A 5 10.78 -53.46 -40.16
N PHE A 6 9.47 -53.45 -40.42
CA PHE A 6 8.61 -52.29 -40.14
C PHE A 6 8.63 -51.94 -38.64
N LEU A 7 8.49 -52.94 -37.78
CA LEU A 7 8.49 -52.74 -36.33
C LEU A 7 9.83 -52.19 -35.82
N VAL A 8 10.95 -52.70 -36.31
CA VAL A 8 12.29 -52.20 -35.94
C VAL A 8 12.49 -50.74 -36.34
N VAL A 9 12.06 -50.35 -37.55
CA VAL A 9 12.15 -48.96 -38.01
C VAL A 9 11.31 -48.02 -37.14
N VAL A 10 10.07 -48.42 -36.81
CA VAL A 10 9.21 -47.62 -35.92
C VAL A 10 9.83 -47.48 -34.54
N LEU A 11 10.43 -48.54 -34.00
CA LEU A 11 11.07 -48.51 -32.68
C LEU A 11 12.27 -47.55 -32.66
N ILE A 12 13.09 -47.56 -33.71
CA ILE A 12 14.21 -46.61 -33.85
C ILE A 12 13.71 -45.17 -33.90
N ILE A 13 12.64 -44.89 -34.65
CA ILE A 13 12.05 -43.54 -34.72
C ILE A 13 11.49 -43.12 -33.36
N LEU A 14 10.85 -44.03 -32.64
CA LEU A 14 10.25 -43.72 -31.34
C LEU A 14 11.30 -43.44 -30.27
N VAL A 15 12.37 -44.23 -30.25
CA VAL A 15 13.52 -44.02 -29.35
C VAL A 15 14.26 -42.75 -29.73
N GLY A 16 14.52 -42.52 -31.02
CA GLY A 16 15.14 -41.29 -31.50
C GLY A 16 14.32 -40.06 -31.14
N GLY A 17 13.02 -40.07 -31.46
CA GLY A 17 12.10 -38.98 -31.12
C GLY A 17 12.04 -38.70 -29.62
N GLY A 18 11.94 -39.75 -28.79
CA GLY A 18 11.94 -39.63 -27.33
C GLY A 18 13.23 -39.02 -26.77
N LEU A 19 14.39 -39.42 -27.30
CA LEU A 19 15.69 -38.87 -26.90
C LEU A 19 15.86 -37.41 -27.35
N LEU A 20 15.38 -37.04 -28.54
CA LEU A 20 15.38 -35.64 -28.97
C LEU A 20 14.48 -34.79 -28.06
N THR A 21 13.27 -35.27 -27.73
CA THR A 21 12.35 -34.55 -26.83
C THR A 21 12.92 -34.39 -25.42
N SER A 22 13.63 -35.40 -24.88
CA SER A 22 14.26 -35.26 -23.56
C SER A 22 15.35 -34.19 -23.55
N GLN A 23 16.11 -34.04 -24.64
CA GLN A 23 17.14 -32.99 -24.76
C GLN A 23 16.53 -31.58 -24.78
N PHE A 24 15.33 -31.39 -25.35
CA PHE A 24 14.61 -30.12 -25.27
C PHE A 24 14.05 -29.81 -23.86
N SER A 25 13.82 -30.84 -23.05
CA SER A 25 13.34 -30.68 -21.67
C SER A 25 14.46 -30.36 -20.68
N THR A 26 15.69 -30.81 -20.94
CA THR A 26 16.85 -30.66 -20.04
C THR A 26 17.81 -29.56 -20.46
N SER A 27 17.88 -29.22 -21.75
CA SER A 27 18.65 -28.06 -22.21
C SER A 27 17.83 -26.80 -21.94
N ASP A 28 18.45 -25.78 -21.34
CA ASP A 28 17.90 -24.43 -21.25
C ASP A 28 17.47 -23.96 -22.65
N ALA A 29 16.19 -24.19 -22.97
CA ALA A 29 15.61 -23.96 -24.27
C ALA A 29 15.50 -22.46 -24.54
N SER A 30 16.63 -21.85 -24.88
CA SER A 30 16.75 -20.47 -25.35
C SER A 30 16.28 -20.31 -26.81
N LEU A 31 15.77 -21.39 -27.43
CA LEU A 31 15.25 -21.43 -28.81
C LEU A 31 13.75 -21.15 -28.92
N LEU A 32 13.00 -21.24 -27.81
CA LEU A 32 11.59 -20.85 -27.74
C LEU A 32 11.38 -20.08 -26.44
N PRO A 33 10.85 -18.84 -26.45
CA PRO A 33 10.45 -18.15 -25.24
C PRO A 33 9.22 -18.87 -24.64
N VAL A 34 9.49 -19.94 -23.90
CA VAL A 34 8.48 -20.63 -23.10
C VAL A 34 8.49 -19.98 -21.73
N ILE A 35 7.31 -19.61 -21.23
CA ILE A 35 7.13 -19.11 -19.88
C ILE A 35 7.60 -20.21 -18.92
N LYS A 36 8.77 -20.00 -18.31
CA LYS A 36 9.30 -20.89 -17.27
C LYS A 36 8.45 -20.66 -16.03
N GLN A 37 7.54 -21.60 -15.74
CA GLN A 37 6.89 -21.66 -14.44
C GLN A 37 8.00 -21.88 -13.40
N THR A 38 8.23 -20.88 -12.55
CA THR A 38 9.22 -20.95 -11.48
C THR A 38 8.57 -21.55 -10.24
N ASP A 39 9.20 -22.57 -9.67
CA ASP A 39 8.77 -23.13 -8.38
C ASP A 39 9.23 -22.27 -7.19
N ASN A 40 9.83 -21.09 -7.46
CA ASN A 40 10.20 -20.15 -6.41
C ASN A 40 8.94 -19.44 -5.89
N PRO A 41 8.56 -19.64 -4.61
CA PRO A 41 7.36 -19.03 -4.03
C PRO A 41 7.44 -17.49 -4.01
N SER A 42 8.64 -16.91 -4.13
CA SER A 42 8.82 -15.45 -4.22
C SER A 42 8.30 -14.83 -5.51
N GLY A 43 8.15 -15.64 -6.58
CA GLY A 43 7.61 -15.23 -7.88
C GLY A 43 6.12 -15.51 -8.05
N SER A 44 5.49 -16.19 -7.09
CA SER A 44 4.06 -16.47 -7.09
C SER A 44 3.27 -15.24 -6.64
N VAL A 45 2.20 -14.91 -7.36
CA VAL A 45 1.24 -13.87 -6.96
C VAL A 45 0.22 -14.37 -5.93
N SER A 46 0.14 -15.68 -5.74
CA SER A 46 -0.84 -16.34 -4.87
C SER A 46 -0.22 -16.83 -3.56
N GLU A 47 1.10 -17.01 -3.51
CA GLU A 47 1.81 -17.45 -2.30
C GLU A 47 2.58 -16.29 -1.66
N VAL A 48 2.41 -16.13 -0.34
CA VAL A 48 3.11 -15.10 0.44
C VAL A 48 4.26 -15.75 1.19
N VAL A 49 5.48 -15.28 0.91
CA VAL A 49 6.70 -15.67 1.63
C VAL A 49 6.81 -14.87 2.94
N PRO A 50 7.30 -15.44 4.05
CA PRO A 50 7.29 -14.79 5.37
C PRO A 50 7.83 -13.35 5.39
N TRP A 51 8.97 -13.09 4.74
CA TRP A 51 9.55 -11.74 4.72
C TRP A 51 8.66 -10.70 4.02
N LYS A 52 7.87 -11.10 3.00
CA LYS A 52 6.91 -10.21 2.33
C LYS A 52 5.75 -9.88 3.27
N ALA A 53 5.30 -10.85 4.07
CA ALA A 53 4.26 -10.64 5.07
C ALA A 53 4.72 -9.68 6.18
N GLU A 54 5.96 -9.83 6.66
CA GLU A 54 6.56 -8.93 7.66
C GLU A 54 6.63 -7.49 7.15
N GLN A 55 7.12 -7.29 5.92
CA GLN A 55 7.18 -5.96 5.30
C GLN A 55 5.79 -5.34 5.13
N PHE A 56 4.79 -6.14 4.76
CA PHE A 56 3.41 -5.65 4.66
C PHE A 56 2.86 -5.20 6.01
N PHE A 57 3.08 -5.97 7.07
CA PHE A 57 2.64 -5.60 8.41
C PHE A 57 3.30 -4.31 8.91
N LEU A 58 4.61 -4.16 8.69
CA LEU A 58 5.34 -2.94 9.02
C LEU A 58 4.83 -1.73 8.22
N LEU A 59 4.57 -1.89 6.93
CA LEU A 59 4.02 -0.84 6.08
C LEU A 59 2.66 -0.37 6.59
N VAL A 60 1.74 -1.31 6.86
CA VAL A 60 0.40 -1.00 7.38
C VAL A 60 0.50 -0.29 8.72
N GLY A 61 1.32 -0.81 9.65
CA GLY A 61 1.54 -0.18 10.94
C GLY A 61 2.10 1.24 10.83
N PHE A 62 3.10 1.45 9.96
CA PHE A 62 3.70 2.76 9.71
C PHE A 62 2.67 3.76 9.18
N VAL A 63 1.85 3.36 8.20
CA VAL A 63 0.82 4.21 7.62
C VAL A 63 -0.22 4.61 8.66
N LEU A 64 -0.74 3.65 9.44
CA LEU A 64 -1.74 3.92 10.46
C LEU A 64 -1.19 4.88 11.54
N VAL A 65 -0.01 4.59 12.08
CA VAL A 65 0.58 5.44 13.13
C VAL A 65 0.81 6.87 12.63
N ASN A 66 1.32 7.04 11.40
CA ASN A 66 1.52 8.38 10.84
C ASN A 66 0.20 9.09 10.53
N MET A 67 -0.78 8.38 9.99
CA MET A 67 -2.10 8.95 9.67
C MET A 67 -2.80 9.45 10.94
N ILE A 68 -2.78 8.66 12.02
CA ILE A 68 -3.29 9.09 13.33
C ILE A 68 -2.43 10.24 13.88
N GLY A 69 -1.11 10.14 13.79
CA GLY A 69 -0.18 11.14 14.32
C GLY A 69 -0.40 12.54 13.72
N ILE A 70 -0.53 12.64 12.40
CA ILE A 70 -0.78 13.93 11.76
C ILE A 70 -2.20 14.45 12.04
N GLY A 71 -3.20 13.57 12.10
CA GLY A 71 -4.56 13.94 12.48
C GLY A 71 -4.63 14.53 13.89
N ALA A 72 -3.98 13.87 14.86
CA ALA A 72 -3.90 14.34 16.24
C ALA A 72 -3.11 15.66 16.35
N THR A 73 -2.00 15.80 15.59
CA THR A 73 -1.20 17.02 15.57
C THR A 73 -2.00 18.21 15.03
N LEU A 74 -2.71 18.03 13.91
CA LEU A 74 -3.57 19.08 13.35
C LEU A 74 -4.73 19.42 14.28
N ALA A 75 -5.37 18.42 14.88
CA ALA A 75 -6.45 18.64 15.85
C ALA A 75 -5.97 19.48 17.05
N LEU A 76 -4.78 19.17 17.58
CA LEU A 76 -4.16 19.93 18.67
C LEU A 76 -3.91 21.39 18.25
N ILE A 77 -3.32 21.61 17.07
CA ILE A 77 -3.04 22.95 16.56
C ILE A 77 -4.33 23.77 16.44
N PHE A 78 -5.36 23.22 15.80
CA PHE A 78 -6.64 23.92 15.65
C PHE A 78 -7.33 24.15 16.99
N TRP A 79 -7.22 23.23 17.94
CA TRP A 79 -7.77 23.41 19.28
C TRP A 79 -7.11 24.58 20.03
N VAL A 80 -5.79 24.72 19.94
CA VAL A 80 -5.06 25.85 20.53
C VAL A 80 -5.47 27.17 19.88
N LEU A 81 -5.57 27.20 18.54
CA LEU A 81 -5.97 28.40 17.80
C LEU A 81 -7.41 28.82 18.12
N ASP A 82 -8.36 27.88 18.16
CA ASP A 82 -9.76 28.14 18.53
C ASP A 82 -9.85 28.75 19.95
N ARG A 83 -9.07 28.22 20.89
CA ARG A 83 -9.00 28.76 22.26
C ARG A 83 -8.48 30.20 22.30
N GLY A 84 -7.47 30.51 21.49
CA GLY A 84 -6.96 31.89 21.34
C GLY A 84 -8.01 32.84 20.78
N VAL A 85 -8.72 32.43 19.73
CA VAL A 85 -9.78 33.24 19.09
C VAL A 85 -10.94 33.50 20.05
N LYS A 86 -11.35 32.49 20.82
CA LYS A 86 -12.42 32.61 21.84
C LYS A 86 -12.06 33.63 22.91
N ASN A 87 -10.83 33.57 23.43
CA ASN A 87 -10.35 34.53 24.42
C ASN A 87 -10.30 35.95 23.85
N ALA A 88 -9.82 36.13 22.62
CA ALA A 88 -9.79 37.45 21.97
C ALA A 88 -11.19 38.05 21.79
N LYS A 89 -12.18 37.24 21.36
CA LYS A 89 -13.57 37.68 21.24
C LYS A 89 -14.18 38.12 22.57
N ALA A 90 -13.91 37.39 23.66
CA ALA A 90 -14.41 37.71 24.99
C ALA A 90 -13.84 39.06 25.53
N THR A 91 -12.58 39.37 25.24
CA THR A 91 -11.97 40.65 25.61
C THR A 91 -12.58 41.82 24.82
N THR A 92 -12.85 41.63 23.52
CA THR A 92 -13.49 42.66 22.69
C THR A 92 -14.92 42.95 23.15
N SER A 93 -15.72 41.95 23.50
CA SER A 93 -17.09 42.17 24.00
C SER A 93 -17.14 42.82 25.39
N SER A 94 -16.11 42.63 26.21
CA SER A 94 -16.01 43.25 27.54
C SER A 94 -15.53 44.71 27.49
N SER A 95 -14.88 45.13 26.39
CA SER A 95 -14.42 46.51 26.19
C SER A 95 -15.54 47.47 25.75
N VAL A 96 -16.73 46.95 25.42
CA VAL A 96 -17.91 47.75 25.02
C VAL A 96 -18.90 47.82 26.18
N ALA A 97 -18.46 48.34 27.33
CA ALA A 97 -19.40 48.81 28.36
C ALA A 97 -19.78 50.27 28.02
N PRO A 98 -21.08 50.62 27.93
CA PRO A 98 -21.49 51.97 27.60
C PRO A 98 -21.01 52.96 28.68
N PRO A 99 -20.66 54.21 28.31
CA PRO A 99 -20.30 55.22 29.29
C PRO A 99 -21.47 55.39 30.25
N LYS A 100 -21.22 55.17 31.54
CA LYS A 100 -22.14 55.46 32.63
C LYS A 100 -22.55 56.92 32.47
N ALA A 101 -23.78 57.16 32.03
CA ALA A 101 -24.34 58.50 31.91
C ALA A 101 -24.39 59.12 33.31
N THR A 102 -23.40 59.95 33.62
CA THR A 102 -23.52 60.95 34.69
C THR A 102 -24.53 61.97 34.19
N ALA A 103 -25.81 61.70 34.45
CA ALA A 103 -26.87 62.68 34.31
C ALA A 103 -26.67 63.70 35.44
N THR A 104 -25.93 64.77 35.16
CA THR A 104 -25.90 65.97 35.99
C THR A 104 -27.29 66.59 35.89
N VAL A 105 -28.13 66.33 36.89
CA VAL A 105 -29.37 67.07 37.12
C VAL A 105 -28.96 68.48 37.49
N ILE A 106 -29.06 69.40 36.53
CA ILE A 106 -29.02 70.84 36.81
C ILE A 106 -30.44 71.19 37.24
N GLU A 107 -30.61 71.36 38.55
CA GLU A 107 -31.83 71.87 39.17
C GLU A 107 -31.93 73.37 38.85
N GLU A 108 -33.06 73.76 38.28
CA GLU A 108 -33.43 75.12 37.90
C GLU A 108 -33.92 75.87 39.17
N THR A 109 -33.23 76.96 39.53
CA THR A 109 -33.73 78.02 40.43
C THR A 109 -33.13 79.35 40.03
#